data_AF-A0A1H0W400-F1
#
_entry.id   AF-A0A1H0W400-F1
#
_cell.length_a   1.000
_cell.length_b   1.000
_cell.length_c   1.000
_cell.angle_alpha   90.00
_cell.angle_beta   90.00
_cell.angle_gamma   90.00
#
_symmetry.space_group_name_H-M   'P 1'
#
loop_
_entity.id
_entity.type
_entity.pdbx_description
1 polymer ?
#
loop_
_entity_poly.entity_id
_entity_poly.type
_entity_poly.pdbx_seq_one_letter_code
_entity_poly.pdbx_strand_id
1 'polypeptide(L)'
;MGMIAGIIIYLIRPVVVNLYNVTDDTKMIAMEIMKVTSIIVVFQSLGVNMMMGVLRGGGDAKFVLVNDIIFMWLVAIPGGFLAAFVFKLPIVIVFFIIKSDEVLKSIVSIFRVTSGKWVKDVTRDFEEFEVI
;
A
#
# COMPACT_ATOMS: atom_id res chain seq x y z
N MET A 1 5.79 -0.06 -13.58
CA MET A 1 6.79 0.12 -12.49
C MET A 1 6.72 -0.99 -11.44
N GLY A 2 5.55 -1.28 -10.84
CA GLY A 2 5.44 -2.32 -9.79
C GLY A 2 5.95 -3.71 -10.15
N MET A 3 5.59 -4.23 -11.33
CA MET A 3 6.05 -5.57 -11.78
C MET A 3 7.57 -5.66 -11.89
N ILE A 4 8.20 -4.63 -12.46
CA ILE A 4 9.67 -4.54 -12.58
C ILE A 4 10.30 -4.49 -11.19
N ALA A 5 9.77 -3.66 -10.29
CA ALA A 5 10.23 -3.58 -8.91
C ALA A 5 10.11 -4.93 -8.18
N GLY A 6 8.99 -5.64 -8.36
CA GLY A 6 8.77 -6.97 -7.80
C GLY A 6 9.79 -8.00 -8.29
N ILE A 7 10.05 -8.03 -9.60
CA ILE A 7 11.08 -8.92 -10.19
C ILE A 7 12.46 -8.60 -9.61
N ILE A 8 12.82 -7.32 -9.54
CA ILE A 8 14.11 -6.89 -8.97
C ILE A 8 14.23 -7.32 -7.50
N ILE A 9 13.20 -7.06 -6.68
CA ILE A 9 13.17 -7.47 -5.27
C ILE A 9 13.31 -8.99 -5.15
N TYR A 10 12.60 -9.75 -5.97
CA TYR A 10 12.68 -11.21 -5.96
C TYR A 10 14.09 -11.70 -6.32
N LEU A 11 14.75 -11.12 -7.32
CA LEU A 11 16.09 -11.55 -7.74
C LEU A 11 17.20 -11.12 -6.77
N ILE A 12 17.08 -9.94 -6.18
CA ILE A 12 18.13 -9.38 -5.31
C ILE A 12 18.04 -9.89 -3.86
N ARG A 13 16.92 -10.51 -3.45
CA ARG A 13 16.70 -10.99 -2.08
C ARG A 13 17.88 -11.80 -1.48
N PRO A 14 18.51 -12.80 -2.14
CA PRO A 14 19.60 -13.54 -1.52
C PRO A 14 20.83 -12.68 -1.29
N VAL A 15 21.11 -11.73 -2.19
CA VAL A 15 22.23 -10.80 -2.04
C VAL A 15 21.97 -9.90 -0.84
N VAL A 16 20.80 -9.27 -0.78
CA VAL A 16 20.43 -8.35 0.31
C VAL A 16 20.46 -9.06 1.67
N VAL A 17 19.85 -10.23 1.79
CA VAL A 17 19.78 -10.95 3.08
C VAL A 17 21.15 -11.41 3.55
N ASN A 18 22.04 -11.82 2.65
CA ASN A 18 23.39 -12.25 3.01
C ASN A 18 24.33 -11.10 3.39
N LEU A 19 24.00 -9.85 3.09
CA LEU A 19 24.74 -8.68 3.57
C LEU A 19 24.58 -8.45 5.08
N TYR A 20 23.51 -8.99 5.68
CA TYR A 20 23.26 -8.85 7.11
C TYR A 20 23.89 -10.02 7.89
N ASN A 21 24.62 -9.68 8.95
CA ASN A 21 25.20 -10.67 9.88
C ASN A 21 24.15 -11.09 10.93
N VAL A 22 23.23 -11.95 10.52
CA VAL A 22 22.16 -12.53 11.35
C VAL A 22 22.17 -14.06 11.26
N THR A 23 21.46 -14.72 12.16
CA THR A 23 21.33 -16.19 12.17
C THR A 23 20.69 -16.71 10.89
N ASP A 24 21.03 -17.93 10.50
CA ASP A 24 20.53 -18.54 9.25
C ASP A 24 19.01 -18.72 9.26
N ASP A 25 18.41 -19.01 10.42
CA ASP A 25 16.95 -19.05 10.58
C ASP A 25 16.30 -17.70 10.26
N THR A 26 16.90 -16.60 10.72
CA THR A 26 16.43 -15.24 10.43
C THR A 26 16.54 -14.92 8.95
N LYS A 27 17.63 -15.36 8.30
CA LYS A 27 17.80 -15.20 6.85
C LYS A 27 16.71 -15.94 6.07
N MET A 28 16.39 -17.17 6.45
CA MET A 28 15.34 -17.94 5.79
C MET A 28 13.98 -17.25 5.89
N ILE A 29 13.63 -16.73 7.07
CA ILE A 29 12.40 -15.97 7.29
C ILE A 29 12.40 -14.68 6.43
N ALA A 30 13.51 -13.94 6.43
CA ALA A 30 13.65 -12.72 5.65
C ALA A 30 13.49 -12.97 4.14
N MET A 31 14.03 -14.09 3.63
CA MET A 31 13.88 -14.51 2.24
C MET A 31 12.42 -14.74 1.86
N GLU A 32 11.63 -15.38 2.73
CA GLU A 32 10.20 -15.59 2.51
C GLU A 32 9.41 -14.28 2.62
N ILE A 33 9.73 -13.41 3.58
CA ILE A 33 9.11 -12.08 3.68
C ILE A 33 9.38 -11.25 2.42
N MET A 34 10.63 -11.20 1.95
CA MET A 34 10.98 -10.48 0.71
C MET A 34 10.28 -11.04 -0.52
N LYS A 35 10.09 -12.37 -0.57
CA LYS A 35 9.28 -13.01 -1.62
C LYS A 35 7.82 -12.55 -1.57
N VAL A 36 7.20 -12.48 -0.39
CA VAL A 36 5.85 -11.91 -0.24
C VAL A 36 5.82 -10.44 -0.67
N THR A 37 6.78 -9.64 -0.23
CA THR A 37 6.90 -8.23 -0.62
C THR A 37 7.01 -8.05 -2.13
N SER A 38 7.71 -8.94 -2.83
CA SER A 38 7.86 -8.89 -4.29
C SER A 38 6.53 -8.98 -5.05
N ILE A 39 5.53 -9.64 -4.47
CA ILE A 39 4.18 -9.75 -5.04
C ILE A 39 3.34 -8.53 -4.63
N ILE A 40 3.38 -8.16 -3.35
CA ILE A 40 2.61 -7.04 -2.80
C ILE A 40 2.98 -5.71 -3.45
N VAL A 41 4.27 -5.48 -3.75
CA VAL A 41 4.76 -4.21 -4.31
C VAL A 41 4.10 -3.87 -5.66
N VAL A 42 3.64 -4.89 -6.40
CA VAL A 42 2.92 -4.68 -7.66
C VAL A 42 1.62 -3.92 -7.40
N PHE A 43 0.81 -4.40 -6.46
CA PHE A 43 -0.45 -3.78 -6.05
C PHE A 43 -0.22 -2.46 -5.33
N GLN A 44 0.75 -2.43 -4.41
CA GLN A 44 1.10 -1.21 -3.67
C GLN A 44 1.49 -0.09 -4.64
N SER A 45 2.30 -0.39 -5.67
CA SER A 45 2.67 0.63 -6.65
C SER A 45 1.46 1.20 -7.38
N LEU A 46 0.48 0.38 -7.76
CA LEU A 46 -0.76 0.84 -8.39
C LEU A 46 -1.54 1.71 -7.42
N GLY A 47 -1.76 1.22 -6.19
CA GLY A 47 -2.47 1.96 -5.15
C GLY A 47 -1.86 3.34 -4.88
N VAL A 48 -0.53 3.42 -4.72
CA VAL A 48 0.16 4.70 -4.48
C VAL A 48 0.03 5.65 -5.66
N ASN A 49 0.17 5.17 -6.91
CA ASN A 49 0.00 6.02 -8.09
C ASN A 49 -1.42 6.59 -8.20
N MET A 50 -2.45 5.76 -7.99
CA MET A 50 -3.84 6.23 -8.02
C MET A 50 -4.16 7.14 -6.83
N MET A 51 -3.79 6.75 -5.61
CA MET A 51 -4.16 7.49 -4.40
C MET A 51 -3.39 8.81 -4.29
N MET A 52 -2.06 8.76 -4.37
CA MET A 52 -1.22 9.94 -4.17
C MET A 52 -1.03 10.76 -5.46
N GLY A 53 -0.96 10.10 -6.61
CA GLY A 53 -0.84 10.78 -7.90
C GLY A 53 -2.17 11.37 -8.36
N VAL A 54 -3.18 10.52 -8.58
CA VAL A 54 -4.45 10.95 -9.19
C VAL A 54 -5.40 11.58 -8.18
N LEU A 55 -5.80 10.85 -7.14
CA LEU A 55 -6.86 11.28 -6.23
C LEU A 55 -6.44 12.48 -5.38
N ARG A 56 -5.23 12.44 -4.80
CA ARG A 56 -4.72 13.54 -3.98
C ARG A 56 -4.36 14.77 -4.82
N GLY A 57 -3.79 14.57 -6.00
CA GLY A 57 -3.52 15.64 -6.96
C GLY A 57 -4.79 16.30 -7.52
N GLY A 58 -5.87 15.53 -7.70
CA GLY A 58 -7.17 16.00 -8.17
C GLY A 58 -8.09 16.62 -7.10
N GLY A 59 -7.58 16.89 -5.90
CA GLY A 59 -8.36 17.50 -4.82
C GLY A 59 -9.21 16.54 -3.97
N ASP A 60 -9.16 15.23 -4.21
CA ASP A 60 -9.89 14.21 -3.42
C ASP A 60 -9.06 13.61 -2.27
N ALA A 61 -8.20 14.43 -1.65
CA ALA A 61 -7.32 14.02 -0.55
C ALA A 61 -8.08 13.47 0.67
N LYS A 62 -9.30 13.97 0.94
CA LYS A 62 -10.14 13.49 2.04
C LYS A 62 -10.52 12.02 1.88
N PHE A 63 -10.84 11.59 0.65
CA PHE A 63 -11.12 10.19 0.36
C PHE A 63 -9.91 9.31 0.65
N VAL A 64 -8.72 9.74 0.18
CA VAL A 64 -7.45 9.03 0.39
C VAL A 64 -7.19 8.81 1.89
N LEU A 65 -7.35 9.86 2.70
CA LEU A 65 -7.17 9.78 4.16
C LEU A 65 -8.13 8.79 4.82
N VAL A 66 -9.43 8.87 4.49
CA VAL A 66 -10.45 7.99 5.07
C VAL A 66 -10.18 6.53 4.67
N ASN A 67 -9.82 6.30 3.42
CA ASN A 67 -9.47 4.97 2.91
C ASN A 67 -8.27 4.38 3.69
N ASP A 68 -7.21 5.16 3.90
CA ASP A 68 -6.05 4.71 4.65
C ASP A 68 -6.37 4.33 6.10
N ILE A 69 -7.14 5.18 6.79
CA ILE A 69 -7.53 4.96 8.19
C ILE A 69 -8.38 3.69 8.31
N ILE A 70 -9.40 3.53 7.46
CA ILE A 70 -10.33 2.39 7.52
C ILE A 70 -9.58 1.06 7.33
N PHE A 71 -8.78 0.95 6.27
CA PHE A 71 -8.07 -0.30 5.98
C PHE A 71 -6.99 -0.60 7.01
N MET A 72 -6.29 0.42 7.53
CA MET A 72 -5.30 0.22 8.59
C MET A 72 -5.96 -0.28 9.89
N TRP A 73 -7.03 0.39 10.34
CA TRP A 73 -7.66 0.10 11.64
C TRP A 73 -8.59 -1.10 11.62
N LEU A 74 -9.21 -1.44 10.48
CA LEU A 74 -10.15 -2.57 10.40
C LEU A 74 -9.53 -3.84 9.83
N VAL A 75 -8.48 -3.73 9.00
CA VAL A 75 -7.88 -4.89 8.33
C VAL A 75 -6.48 -5.16 8.83
N ALA A 76 -5.54 -4.24 8.62
CA ALA A 76 -4.12 -4.51 8.87
C ALA A 76 -3.83 -4.74 10.36
N ILE A 77 -4.26 -3.82 11.24
CA ILE A 77 -3.97 -3.89 12.68
C ILE A 77 -4.73 -5.06 13.34
N PRO A 78 -6.07 -5.19 13.23
CA PRO A 78 -6.77 -6.29 13.87
C PRO A 78 -6.41 -7.65 13.28
N GLY A 79 -6.28 -7.73 11.94
CA GLY A 79 -5.89 -8.95 11.25
C GLY A 79 -4.50 -9.43 11.67
N GLY A 80 -3.53 -8.51 11.73
CA GLY A 80 -2.18 -8.80 12.22
C GLY A 80 -2.18 -9.26 13.68
N PHE A 81 -2.93 -8.58 14.54
CA PHE A 81 -3.04 -8.94 15.96
C PHE A 81 -3.64 -10.33 16.15
N LEU A 82 -4.78 -10.62 15.50
CA LEU A 82 -5.43 -11.93 15.57
C LEU A 82 -4.51 -13.02 15.03
N ALA A 83 -3.87 -12.80 13.88
CA ALA A 83 -2.96 -13.77 13.26
C ALA A 83 -1.75 -14.09 14.15
N ALA A 84 -1.13 -13.06 14.76
CA ALA A 84 0.07 -13.21 15.56
C ALA A 84 -0.19 -13.77 16.97
N PHE A 85 -1.18 -13.23 17.67
CA PHE A 85 -1.35 -13.49 19.11
C PHE A 85 -2.44 -14.51 19.43
N VAL A 86 -3.51 -14.56 18.63
CA VAL A 86 -4.63 -15.48 18.86
C VAL A 86 -4.39 -16.81 18.14
N PHE A 87 -4.15 -16.74 16.83
CA PHE A 87 -3.96 -17.92 15.99
C PHE A 87 -2.51 -18.43 15.99
N LYS A 88 -1.54 -17.63 16.47
CA LYS A 88 -0.11 -17.97 16.53
C LYS A 88 0.43 -18.47 15.19
N LEU A 89 0.00 -17.82 14.10
CA LEU A 89 0.40 -18.19 12.75
C LEU A 89 1.89 -17.89 12.50
N PRO A 90 2.53 -18.58 11.56
CA PRO A 90 3.88 -18.26 11.10
C PRO A 90 4.01 -16.78 10.69
N ILE A 91 5.13 -16.16 11.05
CA ILE A 91 5.39 -14.72 10.83
C ILE A 91 5.21 -14.28 9.37
N VAL A 92 5.51 -15.15 8.41
CA VAL A 92 5.34 -14.87 6.98
C VAL A 92 3.87 -14.66 6.61
N ILE A 93 2.97 -15.46 7.20
CA ILE A 93 1.52 -15.35 6.98
C ILE A 93 0.98 -14.11 7.70
N VAL A 94 1.44 -13.85 8.92
CA VAL A 94 1.10 -12.62 9.65
C VAL A 94 1.47 -11.39 8.83
N PHE A 95 2.69 -11.36 8.28
CA PHE A 95 3.17 -10.28 7.43
C PHE A 95 2.31 -10.12 6.17
N PHE A 96 1.95 -11.22 5.51
CA PHE A 96 1.05 -11.18 4.35
C PHE A 96 -0.32 -10.59 4.70
N ILE A 97 -0.92 -10.99 5.82
CA ILE A 97 -2.21 -10.45 6.27
C ILE A 97 -2.11 -8.95 6.53
N ILE A 98 -1.07 -8.52 7.25
CA ILE A 98 -0.84 -7.09 7.51
C ILE A 98 -0.70 -6.32 6.20
N LYS A 99 0.00 -6.87 5.21
CA LYS A 99 0.22 -6.26 3.89
C LYS A 99 -0.92 -6.41 2.90
N SER A 100 -1.95 -7.18 3.22
CA SER A 100 -3.11 -7.36 2.35
C SER A 100 -3.94 -6.09 2.19
N ASP A 101 -3.82 -5.15 3.14
CA ASP A 101 -4.51 -3.85 3.08
C ASP A 101 -4.09 -3.04 1.85
N GLU A 102 -2.81 -3.08 1.46
CA GLU A 102 -2.27 -2.44 0.25
C GLU A 102 -2.99 -2.94 -1.01
N VAL A 103 -3.29 -4.25 -1.06
CA VAL A 103 -4.02 -4.86 -2.19
C VAL A 103 -5.45 -4.34 -2.21
N LEU A 104 -6.13 -4.35 -1.07
CA LEU A 104 -7.51 -3.88 -0.97
C LEU A 104 -7.64 -2.38 -1.30
N LYS A 105 -6.76 -1.55 -0.77
CA LYS A 105 -6.69 -0.11 -1.06
C LYS A 105 -6.46 0.14 -2.55
N SER A 106 -5.56 -0.63 -3.18
CA SER A 106 -5.31 -0.49 -4.62
C SER A 106 -6.57 -0.77 -5.43
N ILE A 107 -7.34 -1.82 -5.09
CA ILE A 107 -8.60 -2.16 -5.75
C ILE A 107 -9.63 -1.03 -5.57
N VAL A 108 -9.83 -0.55 -4.34
CA VAL A 108 -10.76 0.54 -4.05
C VAL A 108 -10.37 1.83 -4.79
N SER A 109 -9.07 2.14 -4.87
CA SER A 109 -8.58 3.32 -5.58
C SER A 109 -8.87 3.24 -7.09
N ILE A 110 -8.78 2.04 -7.69
CA ILE A 110 -9.13 1.84 -9.10
C ILE A 110 -10.60 2.17 -9.33
N PHE A 111 -11.50 1.62 -8.50
CA PHE A 111 -12.94 1.91 -8.60
C PHE A 111 -13.27 3.38 -8.38
N ARG A 112 -12.58 4.05 -7.44
CA ARG A 112 -12.80 5.49 -7.19
C ARG A 112 -12.39 6.31 -8.41
N VAL A 113 -11.23 6.03 -8.99
CA VAL A 113 -10.72 6.75 -10.17
C VAL A 113 -11.63 6.53 -11.37
N THR A 114 -12.04 5.29 -11.65
CA THR A 114 -12.93 4.99 -12.78
C THR A 114 -14.33 5.58 -12.61
N SER A 115 -14.79 5.81 -11.38
CA SER A 115 -16.08 6.46 -11.12
C SER A 115 -16.15 7.95 -11.52
N GLY A 116 -15.02 8.60 -11.79
CA GLY A 116 -14.94 10.02 -12.17
C GLY A 116 -15.30 11.02 -11.06
N LYS A 117 -15.92 10.58 -9.97
CA LYS A 117 -16.38 11.40 -8.82
C LYS A 117 -15.26 12.03 -7.97
N TRP A 118 -14.01 11.87 -8.38
CA TRP A 118 -12.83 12.40 -7.70
C TRP A 118 -12.44 13.78 -8.22
N VAL A 119 -12.83 14.13 -9.46
CA VAL A 119 -12.54 15.45 -10.04
C VAL A 119 -13.38 16.48 -9.32
N LYS A 120 -12.73 17.32 -8.53
CA LYS A 120 -13.35 18.46 -7.85
C LYS A 120 -12.78 19.73 -8.45
N ASP A 121 -13.65 20.72 -8.65
CA ASP A 121 -13.17 22.04 -8.98
C ASP A 121 -12.44 22.62 -7.77
N VAL A 122 -11.20 23.03 -8.02
CA VAL A 122 -10.28 23.61 -7.03
C VAL A 122 -9.92 25.05 -7.41
N THR A 123 -10.53 25.60 -8.46
CA THR A 123 -10.40 27.01 -8.81
C THR A 123 -11.34 27.86 -7.96
N ARG A 124 -10.92 29.10 -7.67
CA ARG A 124 -11.74 30.11 -6.99
C ARG A 124 -12.42 30.96 -8.04
N ASP A 125 -13.72 31.20 -7.92
CA ASP A 125 -14.42 32.15 -8.77
C ASP A 125 -13.87 33.57 -8.52
N PHE A 126 -13.29 34.18 -9.55
CA PHE A 126 -12.79 35.56 -9.53
C PHE A 126 -13.94 36.56 -9.73
N GLU A 127 -14.93 36.59 -8.83
CA GLU A 127 -16.12 37.46 -8.99
C GLU A 127 -16.09 38.74 -8.13
N GLU A 128 -14.95 39.12 -7.54
CA GLU A 128 -14.89 40.22 -6.56
C GLU A 128 -13.90 41.37 -6.88
N PHE A 129 -13.23 41.37 -8.04
CA PHE A 129 -12.22 42.40 -8.38
C PHE A 129 -12.69 43.47 -9.40
N GLU A 130 -13.95 43.46 -9.81
CA GLU A 130 -14.48 44.43 -10.80
C GLU A 130 -15.35 45.55 -10.19
N VAL A 131 -15.42 45.65 -8.85
CA VAL A 131 -16.23 46.67 -8.16
C VAL A 131 -15.42 47.43 -7.11
N ILE A 132 -14.28 48.04 -7.49
CA ILE A 132 -13.67 49.18 -6.76
C ILE A 132 -13.02 50.14 -7.76
#